data_AF-A0A9D2IVQ0-F1
#
_entry.id   AF-A0A9D2IVQ0-F1
#
_cell.length_a   1.000
_cell.length_b   1.000
_cell.length_c   1.000
_cell.angle_alpha   90.00
_cell.angle_beta   90.00
_cell.angle_gamma   90.00
#
_symmetry.space_group_name_H-M   'P 1'
#
loop_
_entity.id
_entity.type
_entity.pdbx_description
1 polymer ?
#
loop_
_entity_poly.entity_id
_entity_poly.type
_entity_poly.pdbx_seq_one_letter_code
_entity_poly.pdbx_strand_id
1 'polypeptide(L)'
;MIKFHQDHMYPYSAFDHTKELKNLTLPNGETPNDKKIEEWKKKRNTLANLQLLEGGENQSKKDTSLEDWLVANKATVKYLPDEIDFKLENFDEFLEKRKKLMVNELVKILGATEDDEASEAETV
;
A
#
# COMPACT_ATOMS: atom_id res chain seq x y z
N MET A 1 21.15 20.04 2.50
CA MET A 1 21.14 18.71 1.86
C MET A 1 19.85 18.03 2.28
N ILE A 2 18.96 17.75 1.34
CA ILE A 2 17.70 17.07 1.63
C ILE A 2 18.01 15.61 1.93
N LYS A 3 17.57 15.10 3.10
CA LYS A 3 17.68 13.68 3.46
C LYS A 3 16.31 13.04 3.31
N PHE A 4 16.23 12.09 2.40
CA PHE A 4 15.06 11.24 2.22
C PHE A 4 15.18 10.00 3.11
N HIS A 5 14.07 9.61 3.71
CA HIS A 5 13.90 8.41 4.51
C HIS A 5 12.88 7.50 3.84
N GLN A 6 13.13 6.20 3.87
CA GLN A 6 12.11 5.22 3.56
C GLN A 6 11.14 5.14 4.73
N ASP A 7 9.85 5.29 4.44
CA ASP A 7 8.77 5.22 5.41
C ASP A 7 7.61 4.35 4.90
N HIS A 8 6.73 3.93 5.81
CA HIS A 8 5.55 3.15 5.48
C HIS A 8 4.32 4.06 5.29
N MET A 9 3.45 3.74 4.34
CA MET A 9 2.17 4.43 4.13
C MET A 9 1.24 4.14 5.29
N TYR A 10 0.94 2.86 5.51
CA TYR A 10 0.33 2.38 6.75
C TYR A 10 1.44 2.11 7.77
N PRO A 11 1.38 2.71 8.98
CA PRO A 11 2.41 2.55 10.01
C PRO A 11 2.72 1.08 10.29
N TYR A 12 4.00 0.77 10.50
CA TYR A 12 4.44 -0.59 10.83
C TYR A 12 3.70 -1.16 12.05
N SER A 13 3.56 -0.32 13.07
CA SER A 13 2.90 -0.59 14.36
C SER A 13 1.43 -0.96 14.20
N ALA A 14 0.74 -0.47 13.16
CA ALA A 14 -0.67 -0.77 12.91
C ALA A 14 -0.94 -2.28 12.74
N PHE A 15 0.08 -3.08 12.39
CA PHE A 15 -0.04 -4.53 12.17
C PHE A 15 0.41 -5.40 13.35
N ASP A 16 0.91 -4.81 14.45
CA ASP A 16 1.41 -5.55 15.60
C ASP A 16 0.29 -5.89 16.61
N HIS A 17 -0.84 -5.18 16.54
CA HIS A 17 -1.98 -5.33 17.44
C HIS A 17 -3.00 -6.37 16.96
N THR A 18 -2.63 -7.66 16.93
CA THR A 18 -3.48 -8.77 16.42
C THR A 18 -4.92 -8.76 16.96
N LYS A 19 -5.13 -8.41 18.24
CA LYS A 19 -6.47 -8.36 18.83
C LYS A 19 -7.35 -7.27 18.22
N GLU A 20 -6.78 -6.09 17.99
CA GLU A 20 -7.48 -4.96 17.38
C GLU A 20 -7.76 -5.24 15.90
N LEU A 21 -6.80 -5.83 15.19
CA LEU A 21 -6.97 -6.28 13.81
C LEU A 21 -8.12 -7.29 13.66
N LYS A 22 -8.29 -8.22 14.60
CA LYS A 22 -9.40 -9.18 14.60
C LYS A 22 -10.78 -8.55 14.82
N ASN A 23 -10.84 -7.32 15.34
CA ASN A 23 -12.10 -6.60 15.54
C ASN A 23 -12.47 -5.70 14.36
N LEU A 24 -11.60 -5.58 13.36
CA LEU A 24 -11.86 -4.82 12.14
C LEU A 24 -12.91 -5.51 11.29
N THR A 25 -13.75 -4.71 10.61
CA THR A 25 -14.70 -5.24 9.63
C THR A 25 -14.16 -4.96 8.24
N LEU A 26 -13.74 -6.01 7.55
CA LEU A 26 -13.26 -5.89 6.18
C LEU A 26 -14.42 -5.50 5.24
N PRO A 27 -14.12 -4.98 4.03
CA PRO A 27 -15.15 -4.61 3.05
C PRO A 27 -16.08 -5.75 2.64
N ASN A 28 -15.63 -6.99 2.78
CA ASN A 28 -16.42 -8.19 2.52
C ASN A 28 -17.32 -8.60 3.71
N GLY A 29 -17.34 -7.83 4.80
CA GLY A 29 -18.11 -8.08 6.01
C GLY A 29 -17.46 -9.08 6.99
N GLU A 30 -16.27 -9.59 6.67
CA GLU A 30 -15.56 -10.54 7.52
C GLU A 30 -14.57 -9.86 8.46
N THR A 31 -14.15 -10.57 9.51
CA THR A 31 -13.05 -10.14 10.37
C THR A 31 -11.74 -10.82 9.96
N PRO A 32 -10.58 -10.15 10.00
CA PRO A 32 -9.28 -10.76 9.70
C PRO A 32 -8.98 -11.95 10.61
N ASN A 33 -8.69 -13.11 10.02
CA ASN A 33 -8.20 -14.28 10.75
C ASN A 33 -6.66 -14.22 10.94
N ASP A 34 -6.09 -15.15 11.71
CA ASP A 34 -4.64 -15.17 11.98
C ASP A 34 -3.80 -15.28 10.70
N LYS A 35 -4.25 -16.09 9.72
CA LYS A 35 -3.56 -16.22 8.43
C LYS A 35 -3.51 -14.89 7.68
N LYS A 36 -4.64 -14.17 7.65
CA LYS A 36 -4.78 -12.86 7.00
C LYS A 36 -3.87 -11.82 7.65
N ILE A 37 -3.81 -11.80 8.97
CA ILE A 37 -2.95 -10.88 9.73
C ILE A 37 -1.46 -11.16 9.44
N GLU A 38 -1.07 -12.43 9.38
CA GLU A 38 0.31 -12.80 9.00
C GLU A 38 0.64 -12.44 7.54
N GLU A 39 -0.33 -12.55 6.63
CA GLU A 39 -0.18 -12.03 5.26
C GLU A 39 0.00 -10.52 5.24
N TRP A 40 -0.80 -9.76 6.01
CA TRP A 40 -0.66 -8.31 6.14
C TRP A 40 0.70 -7.90 6.71
N LYS A 41 1.20 -8.59 7.73
CA LYS A 41 2.56 -8.36 8.27
C LYS A 41 3.68 -8.61 7.26
N LYS A 42 3.48 -9.49 6.28
CA LYS A 42 4.42 -9.66 5.16
C LYS A 42 4.26 -8.53 4.15
N LYS A 43 3.01 -8.23 3.77
CA LYS A 43 2.66 -7.20 2.80
C LYS A 43 3.04 -5.78 3.24
N ARG A 44 3.07 -5.49 4.55
CA ARG A 44 3.46 -4.17 5.08
C ARG A 44 4.87 -3.75 4.68
N ASN A 45 5.77 -4.70 4.42
CA ASN A 45 7.15 -4.44 4.00
C ASN A 45 7.33 -4.37 2.48
N THR A 46 6.24 -4.46 1.69
CA THR A 46 6.32 -4.41 0.24
C THR A 46 6.42 -2.98 -0.29
N LEU A 47 6.96 -2.83 -1.49
CA LEU A 47 7.12 -1.52 -2.14
C LEU A 47 5.80 -0.73 -2.23
N ALA A 48 4.68 -1.42 -2.41
CA ALA A 48 3.35 -0.80 -2.47
C ALA A 48 2.89 -0.21 -1.12
N ASN A 49 3.52 -0.54 0.01
CA ASN A 49 3.34 0.16 1.29
C ASN A 49 4.46 1.15 1.59
N LEU A 50 5.53 1.21 0.81
CA LEU A 50 6.68 2.08 1.09
C LEU A 50 6.57 3.41 0.35
N GLN A 51 7.21 4.43 0.91
CA GLN A 51 7.36 5.76 0.31
C GLN A 51 8.68 6.41 0.73
N LEU A 52 9.11 7.41 -0.03
CA LEU A 52 10.23 8.26 0.34
C LEU A 52 9.66 9.58 0.88
N LEU A 53 10.04 9.93 2.11
CA LEU A 53 9.66 11.20 2.74
C LEU A 53 10.90 11.97 3.16
N GLU A 54 10.81 13.30 3.15
CA GLU A 54 11.87 14.12 3.72
C GLU A 54 11.90 13.99 5.24
N GLY A 55 13.07 14.17 5.86
CA GLY A 55 13.26 13.96 7.30
C GLY A 55 12.30 14.74 8.20
N GLY A 56 11.86 15.95 7.80
CA GLY A 56 10.87 16.74 8.55
C GLY A 56 9.44 16.19 8.47
N GLU A 57 9.03 15.74 7.28
CA GLU A 57 7.71 15.11 7.08
C GLU A 57 7.64 13.76 7.80
N ASN A 58 8.70 12.96 7.72
CA ASN A 58 8.80 11.67 8.41
C ASN A 58 8.65 11.80 9.94
N GLN A 59 9.21 12.86 10.53
CA GLN A 59 9.06 13.11 11.98
C GLN A 59 7.62 13.43 12.39
N SER A 60 6.87 14.09 11.51
CA SER A 60 5.47 14.45 11.73
C SER A 60 4.54 13.25 11.50
N LYS A 61 4.95 12.29 10.66
CA LYS A 61 4.13 11.16 10.28
C LYS A 61 4.08 10.04 11.31
N LYS A 62 5.24 9.53 11.77
CA LYS A 62 5.40 8.44 12.77
C LYS A 62 4.24 7.43 12.88
N ASP A 63 3.30 7.66 13.81
CA ASP A 63 2.20 6.75 14.15
C ASP A 63 0.82 7.25 13.66
N THR A 64 0.80 8.30 12.83
CA THR A 64 -0.42 8.86 12.27
C THR A 64 -1.02 7.86 11.28
N SER A 65 -2.33 7.67 11.32
CA SER A 65 -3.05 6.85 10.35
C SER A 65 -2.83 7.38 8.92
N LEU A 66 -2.94 6.50 7.92
CA LEU A 66 -2.77 6.93 6.53
C LEU A 66 -3.85 7.93 6.13
N GLU A 67 -5.10 7.70 6.54
CA GLU A 67 -6.22 8.61 6.27
C GLU A 67 -5.96 10.02 6.81
N ASP A 68 -5.54 10.14 8.07
CA ASP A 68 -5.29 11.44 8.70
C ASP A 68 -4.08 12.14 8.06
N TRP A 69 -3.02 11.36 7.75
CA TRP A 69 -1.83 11.89 7.10
C TRP A 69 -2.14 12.47 5.71
N LEU A 70 -3.00 11.81 4.96
CA LEU A 70 -3.36 12.22 3.60
C LEU A 70 -4.16 13.53 3.58
N VAL A 71 -4.88 13.90 4.65
CA VAL A 71 -5.63 15.18 4.69
C VAL A 71 -4.74 16.38 4.37
N ALA A 72 -3.50 16.40 4.89
CA ALA A 72 -2.56 17.49 4.66
C ALA A 72 -1.56 17.23 3.52
N ASN A 73 -1.29 15.95 3.20
CA ASN A 73 -0.16 15.57 2.34
C ASN A 73 -0.57 14.87 1.03
N LYS A 74 -1.86 14.79 0.70
CA LYS A 74 -2.33 14.08 -0.50
C LYS A 74 -1.62 14.52 -1.79
N ALA A 75 -1.30 15.81 -1.92
CA ALA A 75 -0.67 16.37 -3.12
C ALA A 75 0.79 15.93 -3.32
N THR A 76 1.50 15.50 -2.26
CA THR A 76 2.91 15.10 -2.33
C THR A 76 3.08 13.60 -2.52
N VAL A 77 2.05 12.81 -2.23
CA VAL A 77 2.09 11.35 -2.32
C VAL A 77 1.93 10.87 -3.76
N LYS A 78 2.91 10.11 -4.25
CA LYS A 78 2.89 9.51 -5.59
C LYS A 78 2.18 8.16 -5.61
N TYR A 79 1.56 7.86 -6.76
CA TYR A 79 0.87 6.59 -7.03
C TYR A 79 -0.23 6.29 -6.01
N LEU A 80 -0.91 7.35 -5.54
CA LEU A 80 -2.05 7.18 -4.65
C LEU A 80 -3.25 6.70 -5.48
N PRO A 81 -3.88 5.56 -5.13
CA PRO A 81 -5.07 5.10 -5.81
C PRO A 81 -6.26 6.01 -5.55
N ASP A 82 -7.08 6.22 -6.58
CA ASP A 82 -8.34 6.95 -6.50
C ASP A 82 -9.47 6.05 -5.99
N GLU A 83 -10.51 6.68 -5.42
CA GLU A 83 -11.76 6.03 -4.99
C GLU A 83 -11.57 4.83 -4.04
N ILE A 84 -10.75 5.04 -3.01
CA ILE A 84 -10.55 4.09 -1.92
C ILE A 84 -10.51 4.83 -0.59
N ASP A 85 -11.10 4.23 0.44
CA ASP A 85 -10.95 4.67 1.82
C ASP A 85 -9.61 4.16 2.38
N PHE A 86 -8.80 5.06 2.94
CA PHE A 86 -7.43 4.79 3.40
C PHE A 86 -7.35 4.22 4.81
N LYS A 87 -8.46 3.67 5.31
CA LYS A 87 -8.51 2.85 6.52
C LYS A 87 -7.74 1.55 6.36
N LEU A 88 -7.24 1.04 7.48
CA LEU A 88 -6.53 -0.23 7.56
C LEU A 88 -7.37 -1.42 7.07
N GLU A 89 -8.69 -1.34 7.15
CA GLU A 89 -9.64 -2.34 6.65
C GLU A 89 -9.50 -2.58 5.13
N ASN A 90 -9.12 -1.54 4.37
CA ASN A 90 -8.93 -1.59 2.92
C ASN A 90 -7.48 -1.85 2.53
N PHE A 91 -6.63 -2.30 3.44
CA PHE A 91 -5.19 -2.43 3.22
C PHE A 91 -4.84 -3.27 1.98
N ASP A 92 -5.54 -4.39 1.76
CA ASP A 92 -5.31 -5.23 0.58
C ASP A 92 -5.68 -4.52 -0.72
N GLU A 93 -6.86 -3.87 -0.76
CA GLU A 93 -7.30 -3.15 -1.95
C GLU A 93 -6.37 -1.99 -2.28
N PHE A 94 -5.93 -1.27 -1.24
CA PHE A 94 -4.95 -0.21 -1.36
C PHE A 94 -3.66 -0.71 -1.98
N LEU A 95 -3.11 -1.81 -1.45
CA LEU A 95 -1.85 -2.35 -1.95
C LEU A 95 -1.96 -2.79 -3.40
N GLU A 96 -3.03 -3.48 -3.77
CA GLU A 96 -3.22 -3.96 -5.14
C GLU A 96 -3.38 -2.80 -6.12
N LYS A 97 -4.23 -1.80 -5.80
CA LYS A 97 -4.41 -0.63 -6.67
C LYS A 97 -3.11 0.19 -6.79
N ARG A 98 -2.43 0.45 -5.67
CA ARG A 98 -1.15 1.19 -5.66
C ARG A 98 -0.06 0.43 -6.41
N LYS A 99 0.03 -0.90 -6.23
CA LYS A 99 0.98 -1.75 -6.95
C LYS A 99 0.78 -1.66 -8.46
N LYS A 100 -0.45 -1.72 -8.95
CA LYS A 100 -0.76 -1.57 -10.39
C LYS A 100 -0.27 -0.23 -10.93
N LEU A 101 -0.53 0.87 -10.23
CA LEU A 101 -0.05 2.19 -10.64
C LEU A 101 1.49 2.25 -10.71
N MET A 102 2.18 1.67 -9.72
CA MET A 102 3.64 1.64 -9.70
C MET A 102 4.22 0.75 -10.81
N VAL A 103 3.63 -0.43 -11.05
CA VAL A 103 4.06 -1.33 -12.13
C VAL A 103 3.88 -0.68 -13.49
N ASN A 104 2.72 -0.05 -13.74
CA ASN A 104 2.47 0.64 -15.00
C ASN A 104 3.51 1.74 -15.27
N GLU A 105 3.92 2.47 -14.23
CA GLU A 105 4.97 3.48 -14.37
C GLU A 105 6.36 2.86 -14.60
N LEU A 106 6.68 1.77 -13.90
CA LEU A 106 7.94 1.04 -14.11
C LEU A 106 8.04 0.48 -15.53
N VAL A 107 6.96 -0.11 -16.07
CA VAL A 107 6.88 -0.62 -17.44
C VAL A 107 7.18 0.49 -18.45
N LYS A 108 6.56 1.67 -18.27
CA LYS A 108 6.84 2.86 -19.10
C LYS A 108 8.29 3.30 -19.03
N ILE A 109 8.86 3.37 -17.82
CA ILE A 109 10.26 3.80 -17.61
C ILE A 109 11.24 2.81 -18.24
N LEU A 110 10.96 1.51 -18.11
CA LEU A 110 11.83 0.44 -18.60
C LEU A 110 11.63 0.16 -20.10
N GLY A 111 10.61 0.76 -20.74
CA GLY A 111 10.30 0.54 -22.14
C GLY A 111 9.86 -0.88 -22.45
N ALA A 112 9.35 -1.61 -21.46
CA ALA A 112 8.73 -2.91 -21.69
C ALA A 112 7.40 -2.68 -22.41
N THR A 113 7.24 -3.23 -23.61
CA THR A 113 5.96 -3.24 -24.31
C THR A 113 5.07 -4.31 -23.68
N GLU A 114 3.79 -4.01 -23.46
CA GLU A 114 2.78 -5.01 -23.13
C GLU A 114 2.49 -5.86 -24.37
N ASP A 115 3.46 -6.66 -24.80
CA ASP A 115 3.28 -7.73 -25.77
C ASP A 115 3.85 -9.01 -25.15
N ASP A 116 3.12 -10.12 -25.31
CA ASP A 116 3.45 -11.51 -24.94
C ASP A 116 2.82 -12.13 -23.66
N GLU A 117 1.54 -11.89 -23.36
CA GLU A 117 0.72 -12.88 -22.60
C GLU A 117 -0.69 -13.08 -23.19
N ALA A 118 -0.80 -13.16 -24.52
CA ALA A 118 -2.02 -13.61 -25.20
C ALA A 118 -1.73 -14.53 -26.38
N SER A 119 -0.93 -15.58 -26.17
CA SER A 119 -0.80 -16.66 -27.16
C SER A 119 -0.46 -18.03 -26.56
N GLU A 120 -1.12 -18.43 -25.46
CA GLU A 120 -1.12 -19.83 -25.03
C GLU A 120 -2.51 -20.24 -24.52
N ALA A 121 -3.51 -20.22 -25.41
CA ALA A 121 -4.77 -20.91 -25.16
C ALA A 121 -5.50 -21.21 -26.48
N GLU A 122 -4.87 -21.91 -27.42
CA GLU A 122 -5.57 -22.65 -28.47
C GLU A 122 -4.63 -23.61 -29.20
N THR A 123 -4.31 -24.73 -28.55
CA THR A 123 -4.06 -26.03 -29.22
C THR A 123 -4.01 -27.13 -28.15
N VAL A 124 -5.14 -27.78 -27.89
CA VAL A 124 -5.27 -29.25 -27.80
C VAL A 124 -6.71 -29.62 -28.18
#